data_AF-A0A7K5LQ28-F1
#
_entry.id   AF-A0A7K5LQ28-F1
#
_cell.length_a   1.000
_cell.length_b   1.000
_cell.length_c   1.000
_cell.angle_alpha   90.00
_cell.angle_beta   90.00
_cell.angle_gamma   90.00
#
_symmetry.space_group_name_H-M   'P 1'
#
loop_
_entity.id
_entity.type
_entity.pdbx_description
1 polymer ?
#
loop_
_entity_poly.entity_id
_entity_poly.type
_entity_poly.pdbx_seq_one_letter_code
_entity_poly.pdbx_strand_id
1 'polypeptide(L)'
;MAAGAGAAPAGEADELFDLRNNFYIGAYQAAINEAQRAKPSSAEREVERDVFLFRAYLAQRKFGVVLDEISPGACPELLAVRMLAEFLSNESRRDALVAELDKKMAKSVDVANSTFLLMAAAIYCHDGNCDAALRALHQGDSLECLAMMIQILLKLDRLDLARKELKKMQEQDEDATLTQLATAWVNLAMVGASL
;
A
#
# COMPACT_ATOMS: atom_id res chain seq x y z
N MET A 1 -12.31 -28.39 15.32
CA MET A 1 -11.32 -27.55 16.01
C MET A 1 -11.07 -26.35 15.11
N ALA A 2 -11.84 -25.28 15.29
CA ALA A 2 -11.73 -24.06 14.50
C ALA A 2 -10.65 -23.18 15.14
N ALA A 3 -9.60 -22.85 14.37
CA ALA A 3 -8.61 -21.86 14.76
C ALA A 3 -9.27 -20.48 14.64
N GLY A 4 -9.49 -19.82 15.77
CA GLY A 4 -9.93 -18.44 15.82
C GLY A 4 -8.82 -17.53 15.30
N ALA A 5 -9.21 -16.56 14.47
CA ALA A 5 -8.39 -15.41 14.15
C ALA A 5 -7.93 -14.78 15.48
N GLY A 6 -6.61 -14.76 15.71
CA GLY A 6 -6.03 -14.11 16.87
C GLY A 6 -6.24 -12.62 16.76
N ALA A 7 -7.25 -12.11 17.45
CA ALA A 7 -7.28 -10.70 17.82
C ALA A 7 -5.99 -10.40 18.60
N ALA A 8 -5.21 -9.43 18.12
CA ALA A 8 -4.02 -8.97 18.82
C ALA A 8 -4.40 -8.55 20.26
N PRO A 9 -3.61 -8.91 21.28
CA PRO A 9 -3.90 -8.49 22.65
C PRO A 9 -3.82 -6.96 22.74
N ALA A 10 -4.87 -6.35 23.30
CA ALA A 10 -4.90 -4.93 23.61
C ALA A 10 -3.81 -4.61 24.64
N GLY A 11 -2.69 -4.01 24.21
CA GLY A 11 -1.65 -3.52 25.12
C GLY A 11 -0.24 -3.41 24.54
N GLU A 12 0.10 -4.07 23.43
CA GLU A 12 1.39 -3.82 22.76
C GLU A 12 1.23 -2.62 21.82
N ALA A 13 1.86 -1.50 22.19
CA ALA A 13 2.00 -0.37 21.30
C ALA A 13 2.61 -0.87 19.98
N ASP A 14 1.92 -0.61 18.87
CA ASP A 14 2.35 -1.05 17.55
C ASP A 14 3.73 -0.46 17.24
N GLU A 15 4.75 -1.31 17.28
CA GLU A 15 6.16 -0.91 17.23
C GLU A 15 6.57 -0.21 15.92
N LEU A 16 5.75 -0.32 14.88
CA LEU A 16 5.93 0.35 13.60
C LEU A 16 4.95 1.52 13.38
N PHE A 17 4.20 1.93 14.40
CA PHE A 17 3.20 2.99 14.30
C PHE A 17 3.78 4.30 13.74
N ASP A 18 4.86 4.81 14.35
CA ASP A 18 5.50 6.06 13.92
C ASP A 18 6.08 5.96 12.50
N LEU A 19 6.61 4.79 12.14
CA LEU A 19 7.10 4.52 10.79
C LEU A 19 5.98 4.65 9.76
N ARG A 20 4.86 3.93 9.96
CA ARG A 20 3.72 3.97 9.04
C ARG A 20 3.11 5.37 8.97
N ASN A 21 2.96 6.02 10.12
CA ASN A 21 2.38 7.36 10.21
C ASN A 21 3.21 8.38 9.42
N ASN A 22 4.54 8.40 9.64
CA ASN A 22 5.46 9.27 8.90
C ASN A 22 5.42 8.99 7.39
N PHE A 23 5.29 7.73 6.99
CA PHE A 23 5.17 7.37 5.58
C PHE A 23 3.87 7.93 4.96
N TYR A 24 2.72 7.75 5.60
CA TYR A 24 1.43 8.18 5.07
C TYR A 24 1.28 9.70 4.95
N ILE A 25 1.86 10.46 5.87
CA ILE A 25 1.85 11.93 5.80
C ILE A 25 2.89 12.51 4.84
N GLY A 26 3.67 11.66 4.17
CA GLY A 26 4.69 12.08 3.20
C GLY A 26 6.03 12.47 3.82
N ALA A 27 6.23 12.28 5.12
CA ALA A 27 7.50 12.52 5.81
C ALA A 27 8.50 11.37 5.57
N TYR A 28 8.80 11.08 4.31
CA TYR A 28 9.55 9.88 3.91
C TYR A 28 10.95 9.77 4.53
N GLN A 29 11.64 10.90 4.74
CA GLN A 29 12.95 10.86 5.40
C GLN A 29 12.84 10.52 6.89
N ALA A 30 11.79 10.99 7.56
CA ALA A 30 11.52 10.62 8.95
C ALA A 30 11.15 9.13 9.04
N ALA A 31 10.34 8.62 8.10
CA ALA A 31 10.02 7.20 7.99
C ALA A 31 11.29 6.34 7.81
N ILE A 32 12.20 6.72 6.92
CA ILE A 32 13.50 6.01 6.74
C ILE A 32 14.29 5.99 8.05
N ASN A 33 14.40 7.13 8.73
CA ASN A 33 15.14 7.23 9.97
C ASN A 33 14.52 6.36 11.08
N GLU A 34 13.19 6.30 11.15
CA GLU A 34 12.46 5.49 12.12
C GLU A 34 12.64 4.00 11.83
N ALA A 35 12.51 3.58 10.57
CA ALA A 35 12.77 2.21 10.16
C ALA A 35 14.20 1.77 10.51
N GLN A 36 15.21 2.62 10.32
CA GLN A 36 16.60 2.28 10.67
C GLN A 36 16.84 2.14 12.18
N ARG A 37 16.02 2.79 13.01
CA ARG A 37 16.10 2.74 14.48
C ARG A 37 15.25 1.62 15.08
N ALA A 38 14.17 1.25 14.40
CA ALA A 38 13.25 0.22 14.82
C ALA A 38 13.99 -1.11 15.05
N LYS A 39 13.63 -1.79 16.13
CA LYS A 39 14.13 -3.12 16.48
C LYS A 39 12.93 -4.06 16.54
N PRO A 40 12.49 -4.60 15.40
CA PRO A 40 11.30 -5.42 15.33
C PRO A 40 11.41 -6.64 16.23
N SER A 41 10.29 -6.98 16.86
CA SER A 41 10.21 -8.10 17.80
C SER A 41 10.10 -9.48 17.13
N SER A 42 9.73 -9.52 15.84
CA SER A 42 9.53 -10.76 15.07
C SER A 42 9.96 -10.61 13.61
N ALA A 43 10.15 -11.75 12.93
CA ALA A 43 10.51 -11.77 11.51
C ALA A 43 9.43 -11.12 10.61
N GLU A 44 8.16 -11.28 10.96
CA GLU A 44 7.04 -10.64 10.26
C GLU A 44 7.13 -9.10 10.36
N ARG A 45 7.50 -8.60 11.54
CA ARG A 45 7.68 -7.17 11.79
C ARG A 45 8.95 -6.62 11.14
N GLU A 46 10.00 -7.43 11.00
CA GLU A 46 11.17 -7.08 10.19
C GLU A 46 10.81 -6.87 8.72
N VAL A 47 10.04 -7.80 8.15
CA VAL A 47 9.55 -7.67 6.78
C VAL A 47 8.69 -6.42 6.63
N GLU A 48 7.76 -6.18 7.55
CA GLU A 48 6.89 -5.00 7.49
C GLU A 48 7.67 -3.69 7.57
N ARG A 49 8.65 -3.59 8.48
CA ARG A 49 9.56 -2.44 8.57
C ARG A 49 10.29 -2.21 7.24
N ASP A 50 10.83 -3.27 6.65
CA ASP A 50 11.62 -3.18 5.42
C ASP A 50 10.75 -2.79 4.23
N VAL A 51 9.51 -3.29 4.16
CA VAL A 51 8.52 -2.85 3.18
C VAL A 51 8.31 -1.33 3.27
N PHE A 52 8.05 -0.79 4.45
CA PHE A 52 7.87 0.67 4.61
C PHE A 52 9.15 1.45 4.30
N LEU A 53 10.33 0.95 4.70
CA LEU A 53 11.62 1.55 4.39
C LEU A 53 11.83 1.69 2.87
N PHE A 54 11.66 0.60 2.12
CA PHE A 54 11.87 0.62 0.68
C PHE A 54 10.77 1.40 -0.06
N ARG A 55 9.52 1.36 0.42
CA ARG A 55 8.46 2.23 -0.11
C ARG A 55 8.78 3.71 0.11
N ALA A 56 9.38 4.09 1.23
CA ALA A 56 9.84 5.46 1.46
C ALA A 56 10.98 5.85 0.48
N TYR A 57 11.91 4.92 0.18
CA TYR A 57 12.91 5.14 -0.87
C TYR A 57 12.29 5.30 -2.26
N LEU A 58 11.27 4.51 -2.60
CA LEU A 58 10.51 4.66 -3.85
C LEU A 58 9.85 6.03 -3.95
N ALA A 59 9.22 6.50 -2.87
CA ALA A 59 8.58 7.81 -2.83
C ALA A 59 9.59 8.97 -3.02
N GLN A 60 10.84 8.78 -2.58
CA GLN A 60 11.95 9.70 -2.84
C GLN A 60 12.61 9.52 -4.22
N ARG A 61 12.08 8.66 -5.10
CA ARG A 61 12.63 8.31 -6.42
C ARG A 61 14.05 7.70 -6.37
N LYS A 62 14.42 7.13 -5.23
CA LYS A 62 15.70 6.43 -5.03
C LYS A 62 15.60 4.97 -5.45
N PHE A 63 15.22 4.74 -6.72
CA PHE A 63 14.94 3.39 -7.24
C PHE A 63 16.17 2.47 -7.21
N GLY A 64 17.37 3.02 -7.45
CA GLY A 64 18.63 2.27 -7.42
C GLY A 64 18.84 1.56 -6.08
N VAL A 65 18.60 2.25 -4.95
CA VAL A 65 18.72 1.66 -3.61
C VAL A 65 17.81 0.45 -3.46
N VAL A 66 16.56 0.55 -3.92
CA VAL A 66 15.59 -0.56 -3.83
C VAL A 66 16.01 -1.74 -4.72
N LEU A 67 16.52 -1.46 -5.92
CA LEU A 67 16.97 -2.48 -6.87
C LEU A 67 18.32 -3.11 -6.51
N ASP A 68 19.14 -2.46 -5.71
CA ASP A 68 20.44 -3.00 -5.28
C ASP A 68 20.30 -3.79 -3.98
N GLU A 69 19.48 -3.32 -3.03
CA GLU A 69 19.33 -3.91 -1.71
C GLU A 69 18.34 -5.10 -1.68
N ILE A 70 17.25 -5.05 -2.45
CA ILE A 70 16.27 -6.15 -2.46
C ILE A 70 16.76 -7.28 -3.38
N SER A 71 17.28 -8.35 -2.79
CA SER A 71 17.73 -9.52 -3.57
C SER A 71 16.58 -10.27 -4.25
N PRO A 72 16.83 -10.99 -5.37
CA PRO A 72 15.81 -11.83 -6.03
C PRO A 72 15.27 -12.99 -5.17
N GLY A 73 15.96 -13.34 -4.08
CA GLY A 73 15.54 -14.38 -3.12
C GLY A 73 14.81 -13.83 -1.90
N ALA A 74 14.47 -12.54 -1.88
CA ALA A 74 13.72 -11.91 -0.79
C ALA A 74 12.28 -12.46 -0.67
N CYS A 75 11.61 -12.11 0.43
CA CYS A 75 10.22 -12.50 0.64
C CYS A 75 9.27 -11.85 -0.41
N PRO A 76 8.08 -12.43 -0.64
CA PRO A 76 7.14 -11.96 -1.66
C PRO A 76 6.77 -10.48 -1.55
N GLU A 77 6.67 -9.94 -0.33
CA GLU A 77 6.34 -8.55 -0.04
C GLU A 77 7.41 -7.60 -0.61
N LEU A 78 8.68 -7.90 -0.34
CA LEU A 78 9.81 -7.11 -0.83
C LEU A 78 9.99 -7.25 -2.34
N LEU A 79 9.74 -8.44 -2.90
CA LEU A 79 9.74 -8.64 -4.36
C LEU A 79 8.66 -7.80 -5.05
N ALA A 80 7.50 -7.59 -4.41
CA ALA A 80 6.47 -6.70 -4.93
C ALA A 80 6.94 -5.24 -4.97
N VAL A 81 7.61 -4.77 -3.92
CA VAL A 81 8.20 -3.42 -3.86
C VAL A 81 9.29 -3.26 -4.93
N ARG A 82 10.15 -4.28 -5.11
CA ARG A 82 11.17 -4.30 -6.16
C ARG A 82 10.56 -4.23 -7.57
N MET A 83 9.46 -4.95 -7.81
CA MET A 83 8.76 -4.92 -9.10
C MET A 83 8.25 -3.51 -9.43
N LEU A 84 7.66 -2.81 -8.44
CA LEU A 84 7.27 -1.42 -8.61
C LEU A 84 8.49 -0.51 -8.88
N ALA A 85 9.61 -0.73 -8.19
CA ALA A 85 10.86 0.00 -8.42
C ALA A 85 11.35 -0.15 -9.87
N GLU A 86 11.29 -1.36 -10.41
CA GLU A 86 11.71 -1.67 -11.77
C GLU A 86 10.78 -1.02 -12.80
N PHE A 87 9.47 -1.05 -12.53
CA PHE A 87 8.46 -0.41 -13.38
C PHE A 87 8.62 1.11 -13.44
N LEU A 88 8.92 1.74 -12.29
CA LEU A 88 9.11 3.19 -12.19
C LEU A 88 10.44 3.66 -12.76
N SER A 89 11.50 2.84 -12.68
CA SER A 89 12.84 3.21 -13.15
C SER A 89 13.08 2.95 -14.63
N ASN A 90 12.37 1.99 -15.23
CA ASN A 90 12.62 1.58 -16.61
C ASN A 90 11.35 1.56 -17.48
N GLU A 91 11.18 2.62 -18.28
CA GLU A 91 10.00 2.76 -19.16
C GLU A 91 9.89 1.65 -20.20
N SER A 92 11.03 1.18 -20.74
CA SER A 92 11.07 0.15 -21.78
C SER A 92 10.59 -1.22 -21.30
N ARG A 93 10.55 -1.44 -19.99
CA ARG A 93 10.15 -2.70 -19.36
C ARG A 93 8.72 -2.69 -18.83
N ARG A 94 8.01 -1.55 -18.89
CA ARG A 94 6.66 -1.41 -18.30
C ARG A 94 5.69 -2.46 -18.84
N ASP A 95 5.55 -2.57 -20.16
CA ASP A 95 4.62 -3.53 -20.79
C ASP A 95 4.93 -4.98 -20.39
N ALA A 96 6.22 -5.34 -20.33
CA ALA A 96 6.65 -6.68 -19.94
C ALA A 96 6.33 -6.97 -18.46
N LEU A 97 6.50 -5.98 -17.57
CA LEU A 97 6.20 -6.09 -16.15
C LEU A 97 4.70 -6.16 -15.88
N VAL A 98 3.88 -5.38 -16.61
CA VAL A 98 2.42 -5.49 -16.52
C VAL A 98 1.97 -6.88 -16.96
N ALA A 99 2.49 -7.40 -18.07
CA ALA A 99 2.18 -8.75 -18.53
C ALA A 99 2.64 -9.85 -17.55
N GLU A 100 3.75 -9.65 -16.83
CA GLU A 100 4.17 -10.54 -15.75
C GLU A 100 3.22 -10.45 -14.56
N LEU A 101 2.82 -9.23 -14.19
CA LEU A 101 1.89 -8.98 -13.10
C LEU A 101 0.53 -9.60 -13.37
N ASP A 102 -0.03 -9.45 -14.57
CA ASP A 102 -1.28 -10.09 -14.99
C ASP A 102 -1.21 -11.62 -14.83
N LYS A 103 -0.10 -12.25 -15.22
CA LYS A 103 0.13 -13.69 -15.04
C LYS A 103 0.18 -14.08 -13.56
N LYS A 104 0.73 -13.23 -12.69
CA LYS A 104 0.76 -13.47 -11.23
C LYS A 104 -0.63 -13.31 -10.63
N MET A 105 -1.38 -12.28 -11.04
CA MET A 105 -2.76 -12.03 -10.61
C MET A 105 -3.74 -13.10 -11.08
N ALA A 106 -3.49 -13.74 -12.22
CA ALA A 106 -4.30 -14.85 -12.73
C ALA A 106 -4.02 -16.19 -12.03
N LYS A 107 -2.82 -16.37 -11.46
CA LYS A 107 -2.53 -17.47 -10.55
C LYS A 107 -3.13 -17.14 -9.18
N SER A 108 -3.44 -18.13 -8.35
CA SER A 108 -3.99 -17.87 -7.01
C SER A 108 -3.03 -16.98 -6.21
N VAL A 109 -3.35 -15.69 -6.12
CA VAL A 109 -2.61 -14.73 -5.31
C VAL A 109 -2.98 -14.97 -3.86
N ASP A 110 -1.98 -14.89 -2.98
CA ASP A 110 -2.25 -14.83 -1.56
C ASP A 110 -2.89 -13.48 -1.23
N VAL A 111 -4.21 -13.49 -1.06
CA VAL A 111 -4.99 -12.29 -0.73
C VAL A 111 -4.64 -11.72 0.65
N ALA A 112 -3.99 -12.50 1.52
CA ALA A 112 -3.47 -12.01 2.78
C ALA A 112 -2.27 -11.07 2.59
N ASN A 113 -1.56 -11.16 1.46
CA ASN A 113 -0.43 -10.29 1.15
C ASN A 113 -0.90 -8.92 0.61
N SER A 114 -1.35 -8.08 1.53
CA SER A 114 -1.79 -6.72 1.21
C SER A 114 -0.71 -5.88 0.52
N THR A 115 0.58 -6.07 0.85
CA THR A 115 1.70 -5.38 0.19
C THR A 115 1.74 -5.68 -1.30
N PHE A 116 1.60 -6.95 -1.70
CA PHE A 116 1.55 -7.32 -3.09
C PHE A 116 0.38 -6.66 -3.83
N LEU A 117 -0.82 -6.68 -3.24
CA LEU A 117 -2.01 -6.05 -3.82
C LEU A 117 -1.83 -4.54 -4.02
N LEU A 118 -1.23 -3.85 -3.06
CA LEU A 118 -0.93 -2.42 -3.13
C LEU A 118 0.09 -2.09 -4.22
N MET A 119 1.18 -2.86 -4.32
CA MET A 119 2.19 -2.63 -5.36
C MET A 119 1.65 -2.95 -6.75
N ALA A 120 0.84 -4.02 -6.87
CA ALA A 120 0.15 -4.37 -8.11
C ALA A 120 -0.79 -3.24 -8.55
N ALA A 121 -1.63 -2.74 -7.63
CA ALA A 121 -2.53 -1.63 -7.90
C ALA A 121 -1.78 -0.35 -8.27
N ALA A 122 -0.62 -0.07 -7.66
CA ALA A 122 0.21 1.07 -8.02
C ALA A 122 0.72 0.97 -9.46
N ILE A 123 1.19 -0.21 -9.88
CA ILE A 123 1.62 -0.46 -11.25
C ILE A 123 0.45 -0.22 -12.23
N TYR A 124 -0.71 -0.83 -11.98
CA TYR A 124 -1.90 -0.65 -12.83
C TYR A 124 -2.36 0.82 -12.90
N CYS A 125 -2.31 1.55 -11.78
CA CYS A 125 -2.62 2.98 -11.74
C CYS A 125 -1.67 3.83 -12.60
N HIS A 126 -0.38 3.50 -12.60
CA HIS A 126 0.60 4.17 -13.45
C HIS A 126 0.47 3.79 -14.93
N ASP A 127 0.03 2.56 -15.22
CA ASP A 127 -0.29 2.09 -16.57
C ASP A 127 -1.62 2.68 -17.10
N GLY A 128 -2.41 3.33 -16.24
CA GLY A 128 -3.71 3.92 -16.59
C GLY A 128 -4.88 2.92 -16.50
N ASN A 129 -4.63 1.68 -16.08
CA ASN A 129 -5.63 0.64 -15.91
C ASN A 129 -6.26 0.65 -14.51
N CYS A 130 -7.07 1.67 -14.22
CA CYS A 130 -7.72 1.82 -12.91
C CYS A 130 -8.67 0.65 -12.56
N ASP A 131 -9.28 0.00 -13.55
CA ASP A 131 -10.16 -1.15 -13.33
C ASP A 131 -9.40 -2.38 -12.82
N ALA A 132 -8.21 -2.65 -13.37
CA ALA A 132 -7.33 -3.71 -12.85
C ALA A 132 -6.83 -3.38 -11.44
N ALA A 133 -6.49 -2.11 -11.18
CA ALA A 133 -6.09 -1.66 -9.85
C ALA A 133 -7.18 -1.88 -8.80
N LEU A 134 -8.43 -1.47 -9.08
CA LEU A 134 -9.56 -1.68 -8.17
C LEU A 134 -9.84 -3.17 -7.95
N ARG A 135 -9.79 -4.00 -9.00
CA ARG A 135 -9.95 -5.47 -8.87
C ARG A 135 -8.87 -6.12 -8.01
N ALA A 136 -7.64 -5.62 -8.05
CA ALA A 136 -6.57 -6.09 -7.17
C ALA A 136 -6.85 -5.70 -5.71
N LEU A 137 -7.19 -4.43 -5.47
CA LEU A 137 -7.41 -3.92 -4.11
C LEU A 137 -8.65 -4.51 -3.43
N HIS A 138 -9.72 -4.81 -4.18
CA HIS A 138 -10.95 -5.44 -3.68
C HIS A 138 -10.72 -6.81 -3.02
N GLN A 139 -9.59 -7.46 -3.28
CA GLN A 139 -9.24 -8.75 -2.69
C GLN A 139 -8.65 -8.60 -1.28
N GLY A 140 -8.13 -7.42 -0.93
CA GLY A 140 -7.57 -7.13 0.37
C GLY A 140 -8.57 -6.42 1.28
N ASP A 141 -8.35 -6.52 2.59
CA ASP A 141 -9.20 -5.95 3.65
C ASP A 141 -8.45 -4.92 4.53
N SER A 142 -7.23 -4.55 4.14
CA SER A 142 -6.44 -3.56 4.88
C SER A 142 -6.96 -2.12 4.69
N LEU A 143 -6.79 -1.30 5.72
CA LEU A 143 -7.08 0.15 5.64
C LEU A 143 -6.32 0.83 4.49
N GLU A 144 -5.11 0.36 4.19
CA GLU A 144 -4.32 0.92 3.09
C GLU A 144 -4.92 0.58 1.71
N CYS A 145 -5.45 -0.65 1.54
CA CYS A 145 -6.18 -1.02 0.33
C CYS A 145 -7.41 -0.14 0.13
N LEU A 146 -8.21 0.07 1.19
CA LEU A 146 -9.38 0.95 1.14
C LEU A 146 -9.00 2.41 0.83
N ALA A 147 -7.95 2.93 1.46
CA ALA A 147 -7.47 4.28 1.21
C ALA A 147 -7.04 4.48 -0.25
N MET A 148 -6.32 3.50 -0.82
CA MET A 148 -5.90 3.53 -2.22
C MET A 148 -7.10 3.39 -3.17
N MET A 149 -8.09 2.56 -2.85
CA MET A 149 -9.35 2.48 -3.61
C MET A 149 -10.07 3.83 -3.64
N ILE A 150 -10.17 4.53 -2.51
CA ILE A 150 -10.76 5.87 -2.44
C ILE A 150 -10.00 6.84 -3.36
N GLN A 151 -8.67 6.86 -3.32
CA GLN A 151 -7.89 7.71 -4.22
C GLN A 151 -8.18 7.43 -5.70
N ILE A 152 -8.26 6.16 -6.09
CA ILE A 152 -8.58 5.77 -7.47
C ILE A 152 -10.00 6.18 -7.84
N LEU A 153 -10.99 5.92 -6.98
CA LEU A 153 -12.39 6.29 -7.22
C LEU A 153 -12.58 7.80 -7.35
N LEU A 154 -11.88 8.59 -6.52
CA LEU A 154 -11.87 10.05 -6.65
C LEU A 154 -11.24 10.51 -7.96
N LYS A 155 -10.16 9.87 -8.41
CA LYS A 155 -9.54 10.14 -9.72
C LYS A 155 -10.45 9.81 -10.90
N LEU A 156 -11.39 8.88 -10.72
CA LEU A 156 -12.41 8.49 -11.69
C LEU A 156 -13.72 9.31 -11.56
N ASP A 157 -13.73 10.37 -10.74
CA ASP A 157 -14.91 11.19 -10.42
C ASP A 157 -16.08 10.38 -9.83
N ARG A 158 -15.81 9.22 -9.24
CA ARG A 158 -16.79 8.32 -8.59
C ARG A 158 -16.89 8.59 -7.10
N LEU A 159 -17.24 9.84 -6.76
CA LEU A 159 -17.43 10.29 -5.38
C LEU A 159 -18.45 9.45 -4.60
N ASP A 160 -19.49 8.96 -5.28
CA ASP A 160 -20.52 8.09 -4.73
C ASP A 160 -19.95 6.78 -4.16
N LEU A 161 -19.02 6.16 -4.89
CA LEU A 161 -18.34 4.94 -4.46
C LEU A 161 -17.26 5.24 -3.42
N ALA A 162 -16.50 6.32 -3.60
CA ALA A 162 -15.47 6.73 -2.65
C ALA A 162 -16.03 6.92 -1.23
N ARG A 163 -17.24 7.50 -1.10
CA ARG A 163 -17.94 7.63 0.20
C ARG A 163 -18.32 6.29 0.82
N LYS A 164 -18.69 5.28 0.01
CA LYS A 164 -19.02 3.94 0.51
C LYS A 164 -17.79 3.27 1.11
N GLU A 165 -16.65 3.36 0.42
CA GLU A 165 -15.40 2.81 0.92
C GLU A 165 -14.88 3.58 2.15
N LEU A 166 -15.04 4.91 2.19
CA LEU A 166 -14.70 5.70 3.37
C LEU A 166 -15.50 5.26 4.61
N LYS A 167 -16.79 4.96 4.45
CA LYS A 167 -17.61 4.48 5.56
C LYS A 167 -17.08 3.17 6.14
N LYS A 168 -16.61 2.25 5.28
CA LYS A 168 -15.97 1.00 5.75
C LYS A 168 -14.69 1.28 6.53
N MET A 169 -13.86 2.22 6.09
CA MET A 169 -12.66 2.62 6.84
C MET A 169 -13.00 3.18 8.22
N GLN A 170 -14.03 4.04 8.30
CA GLN A 170 -14.51 4.61 9.57
C GLN A 170 -15.07 3.55 10.51
N GLU A 171 -15.79 2.56 9.97
CA GLU A 171 -16.30 1.42 10.75
C GLU A 171 -15.17 0.50 11.26
N GLN A 172 -14.02 0.47 10.55
CA GLN A 172 -12.85 -0.34 10.93
C GLN A 172 -11.95 0.36 11.95
N ASP A 173 -11.59 1.63 11.69
CA ASP A 173 -10.80 2.47 12.59
C ASP A 173 -10.99 3.95 12.20
N GLU A 174 -11.82 4.67 12.94
CA GLU A 174 -12.09 6.09 12.71
C GLU A 174 -10.88 6.97 13.02
N ASP A 175 -10.05 6.60 14.00
CA ASP A 175 -8.95 7.42 14.51
C ASP A 175 -7.63 7.20 13.74
N ALA A 176 -7.55 6.15 12.91
CA ALA A 176 -6.40 5.91 12.04
C ALA A 176 -6.07 7.10 11.15
N THR A 177 -4.77 7.45 11.05
CA THR A 177 -4.28 8.52 10.17
C THR A 177 -4.75 8.35 8.73
N LEU A 178 -4.78 7.12 8.21
CA LEU A 178 -5.28 6.83 6.87
C LEU A 178 -6.76 7.17 6.70
N THR A 179 -7.59 6.88 7.70
CA THR A 179 -9.03 7.21 7.69
C THR A 179 -9.23 8.72 7.72
N GLN A 180 -8.44 9.44 8.50
CA GLN A 180 -8.46 10.90 8.55
C GLN A 180 -8.01 11.53 7.23
N LEU A 181 -6.95 11.02 6.60
CA LEU A 181 -6.50 11.45 5.28
C LEU A 181 -7.55 11.17 4.19
N ALA A 182 -8.14 9.98 4.19
CA ALA A 182 -9.20 9.61 3.25
C ALA A 182 -10.44 10.50 3.41
N THR A 183 -10.82 10.82 4.65
CA THR A 183 -11.90 11.77 4.97
C THR A 183 -11.61 13.14 4.36
N ALA A 184 -10.38 13.64 4.53
CA ALA A 184 -9.96 14.91 3.96
C ALA A 184 -10.05 14.92 2.43
N TRP A 185 -9.57 13.87 1.74
CA TRP A 185 -9.64 13.77 0.27
C TRP A 185 -11.07 13.77 -0.25
N VAL A 186 -11.95 12.99 0.37
CA VAL A 186 -13.37 12.94 0.00
C VAL A 186 -14.04 14.30 0.23
N ASN A 187 -13.75 14.97 1.35
CA ASN A 187 -14.27 16.30 1.65
C ASN A 187 -13.83 17.35 0.63
N LEU A 188 -12.56 17.34 0.23
CA LEU A 188 -12.04 18.24 -0.80
C LEU A 188 -12.74 18.00 -2.15
N ALA A 189 -12.95 16.75 -2.55
CA ALA A 189 -13.66 16.42 -3.79
C ALA A 189 -15.13 16.86 -3.77
N MET A 190 -15.80 16.79 -2.61
CA MET A 190 -17.17 17.30 -2.46
C MET A 190 -17.27 18.82 -2.68
N VAL A 191 -16.34 19.57 -2.10
CA VAL A 191 -16.30 21.03 -2.24
C VAL A 191 -15.94 21.41 -3.67
N GLY A 192 -14.96 20.73 -4.28
CA GLY A 192 -14.55 20.96 -5.67
C GLY A 192 -15.67 20.69 -6.68
N ALA A 193 -16.50 19.67 -6.46
CA ALA A 193 -17.66 19.38 -7.31
C ALA A 193 -18.82 20.39 -7.16
N SER A 194 -18.78 21.25 -6.15
CA SER A 194 -19.83 22.23 -5.85
C SER A 194 -19.48 23.66 -6.32
N LEU A 195 -18.29 23.86 -6.89
CA LEU A 195 -17.79 25.11 -7.48
C LEU A 195 -17.92 25.08 -9.00
#